data_AF-A0A3R7SBK4-F1
#
_entry.id   AF-A0A3R7SBK4-F1
#
_cell.length_a   1.000
_cell.length_b   1.000
_cell.length_c   1.000
_cell.angle_alpha   90.00
_cell.angle_beta   90.00
_cell.angle_gamma   90.00
#
_symmetry.space_group_name_H-M   'P 1'
#
loop_
_entity.id
_entity.type
_entity.pdbx_description
1 polymer ?
#
loop_
_entity_poly.entity_id
_entity_poly.type
_entity_poly.pdbx_seq_one_letter_code
_entity_poly.pdbx_strand_id
1 'polypeptide(L)'
;MDAVDPEGVLGSLRLYREHCSMLNGAFVKDLSLLGRDLDKTAILDNSPVTYLFQQRNAIPIPSWFDDPNDTELKRLLPILEALAKAGNVYDVLDDYNAVLQLKQEQMRAENN
;
A
#
# COMPACT_ATOMS: atom_id res chain seq x y z
N MET A 1 7.90 15.47 -5.17
CA MET A 1 7.57 15.41 -3.73
C MET A 1 7.39 16.79 -3.14
N ASP A 2 8.17 17.79 -3.54
CA ASP A 2 8.11 19.13 -2.92
C ASP A 2 6.75 19.84 -3.07
N ALA A 3 6.01 19.58 -4.15
CA ALA A 3 4.65 20.10 -4.31
C ALA A 3 3.60 19.38 -3.42
N VAL A 4 3.88 18.13 -3.03
CA VAL A 4 2.95 17.29 -2.23
C VAL A 4 3.21 17.48 -0.73
N ASP A 5 4.48 17.62 -0.36
CA ASP A 5 4.91 17.79 1.03
C ASP A 5 5.94 18.94 1.13
N PRO A 6 5.50 20.20 0.95
CA PRO A 6 6.39 21.37 0.98
C PRO A 6 7.00 21.62 2.36
N GLU A 7 6.26 21.25 3.43
CA GLU A 7 6.67 21.46 4.82
C GLU A 7 7.40 20.24 5.42
N GLY A 8 7.55 19.14 4.67
CA GLY A 8 8.29 17.95 5.10
C GLY A 8 7.59 17.13 6.20
N VAL A 9 6.26 17.20 6.31
CA VAL A 9 5.46 16.51 7.33
C VAL A 9 5.51 15.00 7.16
N LEU A 10 5.62 14.50 5.93
CA LEU A 10 5.67 13.06 5.64
C LEU A 10 7.05 12.45 5.93
N GLY A 11 8.06 13.29 6.19
CA GLY A 11 9.41 12.90 6.56
C GLY A 11 10.45 13.18 5.47
N SER A 12 11.72 13.12 5.87
CA SER A 12 12.86 13.43 4.99
C SER A 12 13.30 12.27 4.09
N LEU A 13 12.94 11.03 4.42
CA LEU A 13 13.31 9.87 3.61
C LEU A 13 12.46 9.82 2.34
N ARG A 14 13.12 9.93 1.19
CA ARG A 14 12.49 9.83 -0.13
C ARG A 14 13.21 8.75 -0.93
N LEU A 15 12.46 7.72 -1.30
CA LEU A 15 12.96 6.61 -2.10
C LEU A 15 12.39 6.70 -3.52
N TYR A 16 13.21 6.31 -4.48
CA TYR A 16 12.97 6.47 -5.90
C TYR A 16 13.29 5.17 -6.66
N ARG A 17 13.21 5.21 -7.99
CA ARG A 17 13.35 4.03 -8.86
C ARG A 17 14.68 3.30 -8.69
N GLU A 18 15.76 4.04 -8.45
CA GLU A 18 17.10 3.50 -8.21
C GLU A 18 17.22 2.70 -6.90
N HIS A 19 16.23 2.82 -6.01
CA HIS A 19 16.14 2.06 -4.76
C HIS A 19 15.27 0.80 -4.89
N CYS A 20 14.66 0.57 -6.05
CA CYS A 20 13.85 -0.62 -6.31
C CYS A 20 14.73 -1.79 -6.76
N SER A 21 14.35 -3.00 -6.38
CA SER A 21 14.90 -4.24 -6.91
C SER A 21 14.35 -4.49 -8.31
N MET A 22 15.21 -4.88 -9.25
CA MET A 22 14.78 -5.26 -10.61
C MET A 22 14.53 -6.77 -10.66
N LEU A 23 13.30 -7.17 -10.96
CA LEU A 23 12.92 -8.58 -11.13
C LEU A 23 12.19 -8.77 -12.46
N ASN A 24 12.78 -9.55 -13.37
CA ASN A 24 12.18 -9.87 -14.67
C ASN A 24 11.70 -8.63 -15.47
N GLY A 25 12.43 -7.52 -15.38
CA GLY A 25 12.08 -6.26 -16.05
C GLY A 25 11.06 -5.39 -15.31
N ALA A 26 10.60 -5.81 -14.13
CA ALA A 26 9.73 -5.02 -13.26
C ALA A 26 10.49 -4.46 -12.05
N PHE A 27 10.05 -3.28 -11.58
CA PHE A 27 10.56 -2.66 -10.36
C PHE A 27 9.75 -3.15 -9.16
N VAL A 28 10.42 -3.79 -8.20
CA VAL A 28 9.85 -4.28 -6.95
C VAL A 28 10.43 -3.47 -5.79
N LYS A 29 9.57 -3.00 -4.91
CA LYS A 29 9.89 -2.28 -3.67
C LYS A 29 10.07 -3.31 -2.55
N ASP A 30 11.29 -3.83 -2.43
CA ASP A 30 11.63 -4.79 -1.38
C ASP A 30 11.69 -4.11 -0.01
N LEU A 31 10.65 -4.32 0.80
CA LEU A 31 10.53 -3.68 2.12
C LEU A 31 11.60 -4.17 3.11
N SER A 32 12.20 -5.35 2.87
CA SER A 32 13.27 -5.87 3.73
C SER A 32 14.54 -4.99 3.70
N LEU A 33 14.71 -4.22 2.62
CA LEU A 33 15.84 -3.31 2.44
C LEU A 33 15.69 -1.98 3.19
N LEU A 34 14.52 -1.71 3.80
CA LEU A 34 14.26 -0.46 4.52
C LEU A 34 14.98 -0.37 5.87
N GLY A 35 15.50 -1.48 6.40
CA GLY A 35 16.05 -1.54 7.76
C GLY A 35 14.98 -1.25 8.84
N ARG A 36 13.73 -1.61 8.55
CA ARG A 36 12.56 -1.45 9.42
C ARG A 36 12.00 -2.83 9.74
N ASP A 37 11.40 -2.97 10.91
CA ASP A 37 10.67 -4.18 11.26
C ASP A 37 9.44 -4.33 10.34
N LEU A 38 9.34 -5.46 9.63
CA LEU A 38 8.24 -5.74 8.71
C LEU A 38 6.91 -5.85 9.47
N ASP A 39 6.94 -6.28 10.73
CA ASP A 39 5.77 -6.36 11.60
C ASP A 39 5.23 -4.97 11.98
N LYS A 40 5.98 -3.91 11.62
CA LYS A 40 5.64 -2.50 11.83
C LYS A 40 5.59 -1.70 10.52
N THR A 41 5.64 -2.37 9.38
CA THR A 41 5.74 -1.72 8.06
C THR A 41 4.58 -2.15 7.16
N ALA A 42 3.91 -1.18 6.57
CA ALA A 42 2.89 -1.39 5.53
C ALA A 42 3.25 -0.58 4.28
N ILE A 43 2.80 -1.06 3.11
CA ILE A 43 2.96 -0.37 1.83
C ILE A 43 1.59 -0.12 1.18
N LEU A 44 1.35 1.11 0.74
CA LEU A 44 0.19 1.48 -0.07
C LEU A 44 0.65 1.64 -1.52
N ASP A 45 0.09 0.86 -2.44
CA ASP A 45 0.45 0.95 -3.85
C ASP A 45 -0.69 0.45 -4.75
N ASN A 46 -0.74 0.99 -5.97
CA ASN A 46 -1.76 0.65 -6.97
C ASN A 46 -1.36 -0.48 -7.91
N SER A 47 -0.14 -1.01 -7.80
CA SER A 47 0.37 -2.08 -8.64
C SER A 47 0.86 -3.27 -7.81
N PRO A 48 0.18 -4.43 -7.89
CA PRO A 48 0.57 -5.66 -7.19
C PRO A 48 2.00 -6.13 -7.42
N VAL A 49 2.56 -5.81 -8.59
CA VAL A 49 3.92 -6.19 -8.95
C VAL A 49 4.95 -5.47 -8.05
N THR A 50 4.65 -4.25 -7.60
CA THR A 50 5.63 -3.44 -6.85
C THR A 50 5.87 -3.95 -5.43
N TYR A 51 4.93 -4.69 -4.83
CA TYR A 51 5.06 -5.25 -3.48
C TYR A 51 5.13 -6.78 -3.49
N LEU A 52 5.60 -7.37 -4.59
CA LEU A 52 5.60 -8.82 -4.82
C LEU A 52 6.22 -9.63 -3.67
N PHE A 53 7.29 -9.11 -3.05
CA PHE A 53 8.00 -9.80 -1.96
C PHE A 53 7.31 -9.69 -0.60
N GLN A 54 6.45 -8.69 -0.39
CA GLN A 54 5.77 -8.45 0.89
C GLN A 54 4.29 -8.15 0.68
N GLN A 55 3.60 -9.05 -0.03
CA GLN A 55 2.16 -8.92 -0.34
C GLN A 55 1.30 -8.80 0.92
N ARG A 56 1.67 -9.49 2.01
CA ARG A 56 0.97 -9.43 3.29
C ARG A 56 1.04 -8.04 3.96
N ASN A 57 2.07 -7.25 3.64
CA ASN A 57 2.25 -5.87 4.13
C ASN A 57 1.52 -4.84 3.27
N ALA A 58 0.90 -5.27 2.16
CA ALA A 58 0.32 -4.35 1.18
C ALA A 58 -1.12 -3.97 1.51
N ILE A 59 -1.43 -2.70 1.25
CA ILE A 59 -2.77 -2.13 1.14
C ILE A 59 -2.93 -1.79 -0.35
N PRO A 60 -3.66 -2.60 -1.13
CA PRO A 60 -3.93 -2.28 -2.53
C PRO A 60 -4.84 -1.06 -2.63
N ILE A 61 -4.54 -0.13 -3.52
CA ILE A 61 -5.41 1.02 -3.81
C ILE A 61 -5.69 1.13 -5.32
N PRO A 62 -6.91 1.53 -5.74
CA PRO A 62 -7.17 1.80 -7.15
C PRO A 62 -6.22 2.87 -7.73
N SER A 63 -5.96 2.76 -9.02
CA SER A 63 -5.27 3.83 -9.75
C SER A 63 -6.20 5.03 -9.88
N TRP A 64 -5.67 6.22 -9.64
CA TRP A 64 -6.40 7.48 -9.80
C TRP A 64 -6.25 8.03 -11.22
N PHE A 65 -7.34 8.51 -11.81
CA PHE A 65 -7.41 9.00 -13.20
C PHE A 65 -8.19 10.33 -13.29
N ASP A 66 -7.67 11.39 -12.66
CA ASP A 66 -8.22 12.75 -12.74
C ASP A 66 -9.68 12.93 -12.27
N ASP A 67 -10.23 11.99 -11.49
CA ASP A 67 -11.57 12.11 -10.93
C ASP A 67 -11.56 13.03 -9.69
N PRO A 68 -12.23 14.20 -9.74
CA PRO A 68 -12.33 15.10 -8.60
C PRO A 68 -13.22 14.55 -7.46
N ASN A 69 -14.02 13.51 -7.73
CA ASN A 69 -14.88 12.85 -6.75
C ASN A 69 -14.22 11.63 -6.11
N ASP A 70 -12.96 11.31 -6.47
CA ASP A 70 -12.22 10.23 -5.85
C ASP A 70 -12.12 10.44 -4.34
N THR A 71 -12.39 9.37 -3.58
CA THR A 71 -12.32 9.37 -2.12
C THR A 71 -11.48 8.23 -1.57
N GLU A 72 -10.68 7.56 -2.41
CA GLU A 72 -9.98 6.33 -2.03
C GLU A 72 -9.00 6.56 -0.88
N LEU A 73 -8.21 7.63 -0.92
CA LEU A 73 -7.32 7.98 0.20
C LEU A 73 -8.07 8.24 1.51
N LYS A 74 -9.25 8.87 1.45
CA LYS A 74 -10.08 9.12 2.66
C LYS A 74 -10.66 7.83 3.20
N ARG A 75 -11.01 6.87 2.33
CA ARG A 75 -11.51 5.55 2.73
C ARG A 75 -10.47 4.71 3.46
N LEU A 76 -9.18 5.05 3.35
CA LEU A 76 -8.10 4.39 4.09
C LEU A 76 -7.96 4.85 5.54
N LEU A 77 -8.58 5.98 5.95
CA LEU A 77 -8.42 6.49 7.31
C LEU A 77 -8.71 5.45 8.41
N PRO A 78 -9.81 4.66 8.35
CA PRO A 78 -10.08 3.68 9.40
C PRO A 78 -9.00 2.61 9.54
N ILE A 79 -8.45 2.12 8.42
CA ILE A 79 -7.41 1.09 8.45
C ILE A 79 -6.07 1.67 8.91
N LEU A 80 -5.74 2.90 8.51
CA LEU A 80 -4.53 3.59 8.96
C LEU A 80 -4.58 3.89 10.46
N GLU A 81 -5.74 4.28 10.99
CA GLU A 81 -5.95 4.47 12.44
C GLU A 81 -5.84 3.17 13.24
N ALA A 82 -6.31 2.05 12.67
CA ALA A 82 -6.16 0.73 13.27
C ALA A 82 -4.68 0.30 13.29
N LEU A 83 -3.97 0.46 12.16
CA LEU A 83 -2.54 0.15 12.05
C LEU A 83 -1.68 0.97 13.02
N ALA A 84 -2.00 2.26 13.19
CA ALA A 84 -1.28 3.14 14.12
C ALA A 84 -1.35 2.65 15.58
N LYS A 85 -2.39 1.88 15.95
CA LYS A 85 -2.58 1.32 17.29
C LYS A 85 -2.11 -0.13 17.41
N ALA A 86 -1.75 -0.76 16.28
CA ALA A 86 -1.50 -2.20 16.24
C ALA A 86 -0.12 -2.58 16.79
N GLY A 87 -0.11 -3.70 17.54
CA GLY A 87 1.11 -4.36 18.01
C GLY A 87 1.89 -5.01 16.86
N ASN A 88 1.18 -5.51 15.84
CA ASN A 88 1.74 -6.01 14.60
C ASN A 88 0.82 -5.60 13.44
N VAL A 89 1.36 -5.16 12.30
CA VAL A 89 0.55 -4.78 11.13
C VAL A 89 -0.32 -5.92 10.62
N TYR A 90 0.12 -7.17 10.78
CA TYR A 90 -0.62 -8.33 10.29
C TYR A 90 -1.91 -8.61 11.08
N ASP A 91 -1.99 -8.16 12.34
CA ASP A 91 -3.23 -8.25 13.15
C ASP A 91 -4.39 -7.47 12.52
N VAL A 92 -4.07 -6.55 11.60
CA VAL A 92 -5.01 -5.66 10.94
C VAL A 92 -5.07 -5.94 9.44
N LEU A 93 -3.92 -6.13 8.79
CA LEU A 93 -3.84 -6.31 7.34
C LEU A 93 -4.39 -7.65 6.87
N ASP A 94 -4.26 -8.73 7.66
CA ASP A 94 -4.75 -10.04 7.24
C ASP A 94 -6.28 -10.02 7.08
N ASP A 95 -7.00 -9.47 8.07
CA ASP A 95 -8.46 -9.31 8.03
C ASP A 95 -8.89 -8.34 6.91
N TYR A 96 -8.18 -7.21 6.78
CA TYR A 96 -8.47 -6.22 5.75
C TYR A 96 -8.33 -6.81 4.34
N ASN A 97 -7.24 -7.53 4.08
CA ASN A 97 -6.96 -8.14 2.79
C ASN A 97 -7.92 -9.30 2.47
N ALA A 98 -8.32 -10.08 3.47
CA ALA A 98 -9.33 -11.12 3.31
C ALA A 98 -10.69 -10.51 2.88
N VAL A 99 -11.13 -9.44 3.53
CA VAL A 99 -12.37 -8.73 3.17
C VAL A 99 -12.28 -8.12 1.78
N LEU A 100 -11.14 -7.51 1.42
CA LEU A 100 -10.93 -6.96 0.09
C LEU A 100 -11.01 -8.02 -1.00
N GLN A 101 -10.37 -9.17 -0.79
CA GLN A 101 -10.38 -10.26 -1.76
C GLN A 101 -11.80 -10.78 -1.99
N LEU A 102 -12.58 -10.99 -0.92
CA LEU A 102 -13.98 -11.42 -1.04
C LEU A 102 -14.83 -10.42 -1.83
N LYS A 103 -14.66 -9.12 -1.57
CA LYS A 103 -15.37 -8.07 -2.34
C LYS A 103 -15.00 -8.10 -3.83
N GLN A 104 -13.72 -8.30 -4.14
CA GLN A 104 -13.25 -8.38 -5.53
C GLN A 104 -13.79 -9.62 -6.24
N GLU A 105 -13.87 -10.76 -5.56
CA GLU A 105 -14.44 -11.99 -6.09
C GLU A 105 -15.95 -11.85 -6.36
N GLN A 106 -16.69 -11.24 -5.43
CA GLN A 106 -18.12 -10.94 -5.62
C GLN A 106 -18.36 -10.03 -6.83
N MET A 107 -17.62 -8.92 -6.93
CA MET A 107 -17.73 -8.02 -8.09
C MET A 107 -17.39 -8.73 -9.41
N ARG A 108 -16.42 -9.66 -9.42
CA ARG A 108 -16.11 -10.45 -10.62
C ARG A 108 -17.23 -11.42 -10.98
N ALA A 109 -17.89 -12.02 -10.00
CA ALA A 109 -19.00 -12.93 -10.23
C ALA A 109 -20.25 -12.19 -10.75
N GLU A 110 -20.48 -10.96 -10.33
CA GLU A 110 -21.62 -10.13 -10.77
C GLU A 110 -21.45 -9.55 -12.19
N ASN A 111 -20.21 -9.45 -12.67
CA ASN A 111 -19.87 -8.91 -13.99
C ASN A 111 -19.66 -9.98 -15.07
N ASN A 112 -19.89 -11.27 -14.74
CA ASN A 112 -19.82 -12.42 -15.65
C ASN A 112 -21.20 -13.05 -15.85
#